data_AF-A0A5S5AW30-F1
#
_entry.id   AF-A0A5S5AW30-F1
#
_cell.length_a   1.000
_cell.length_b   1.000
_cell.length_c   1.000
_cell.angle_alpha   90.00
_cell.angle_beta   90.00
_cell.angle_gamma   90.00
#
_symmetry.space_group_name_H-M   'P 1'
#
loop_
_entity.id
_entity.type
_entity.pdbx_description
1 polymer ?
#
loop_
_entity_poly.entity_id
_entity_poly.type
_entity_poly.pdbx_seq_one_letter_code
_entity_poly.pdbx_strand_id
1 'polypeptide(L)'
;MLDEIFQKIVEMEEEEAVKKAKEYLEGGGDAQKLLEVCRDAMGEIGSRFEKGEYFLSELILGGEIFKGIMEFTLPKIKQQDVQKVGKIVLGTVKEDVH
;
A
#
# COMPACT_ATOMS: atom_id res chain seq x y z
N MET A 1 0.59 -12.77 -9.72
CA MET A 1 1.62 -11.97 -9.00
C MET A 1 1.03 -10.71 -8.35
N LEU A 2 0.49 -9.72 -9.08
CA LEU A 2 -0.19 -8.58 -8.44
C LEU A 2 -1.43 -9.02 -7.62
N ASP A 3 -2.25 -9.92 -8.16
CA ASP A 3 -3.38 -10.50 -7.42
C ASP A 3 -2.93 -11.28 -6.18
N GLU A 4 -1.77 -11.94 -6.23
CA GLU A 4 -1.21 -12.64 -5.07
C GLU A 4 -0.81 -11.64 -3.98
N ILE A 5 -0.17 -10.53 -4.36
CA ILE A 5 0.19 -9.47 -3.41
C ILE A 5 -1.08 -8.90 -2.77
N PHE A 6 -2.11 -8.62 -3.57
CA PHE A 6 -3.42 -8.19 -3.07
C PHE A 6 -3.96 -9.16 -2.02
N GLN A 7 -4.07 -10.46 -2.36
CA GLN A 7 -4.62 -11.47 -1.46
C GLN A 7 -3.80 -11.56 -0.18
N LYS A 8 -2.46 -11.57 -0.27
CA LYS A 8 -1.57 -11.67 0.90
C LYS A 8 -1.71 -10.47 1.84
N ILE A 9 -1.90 -9.26 1.30
CA ILE A 9 -2.19 -8.08 2.12
C ILE A 9 -3.55 -8.23 2.82
N VAL A 10 -4.59 -8.61 2.08
CA VAL A 10 -5.95 -8.76 2.63
C VAL A 10 -6.02 -9.89 3.67
N GLU A 11 -5.28 -10.99 3.48
CA GLU A 11 -5.17 -12.14 4.39
C GLU A 11 -4.23 -11.89 5.58
N MET A 12 -3.65 -10.70 5.72
CA MET A 12 -2.74 -10.33 6.81
C MET A 12 -1.42 -11.13 6.84
N GLU A 13 -0.96 -11.61 5.68
CA GLU A 13 0.30 -12.33 5.53
C GLU A 13 1.45 -11.36 5.21
N GLU A 14 1.92 -10.62 6.23
CA GLU A 14 2.93 -9.56 6.09
C GLU A 14 4.21 -10.02 5.37
N GLU A 15 4.86 -11.08 5.87
CA GLU A 15 6.17 -11.51 5.35
C GLU A 15 6.09 -11.88 3.86
N GLU A 16 5.06 -12.64 3.47
CA GLU A 16 4.86 -13.06 2.09
C GLU A 16 4.40 -11.90 1.20
N ALA A 17 3.55 -10.99 1.69
CA ALA A 17 3.16 -9.79 0.95
C ALA A 17 4.37 -8.91 0.61
N VAL A 18 5.23 -8.64 1.59
CA VAL A 18 6.45 -7.84 1.41
C VAL A 18 7.43 -8.53 0.46
N LYS A 19 7.64 -9.83 0.63
CA LYS A 19 8.52 -10.62 -0.24
C LYS A 19 8.05 -10.63 -1.69
N LYS A 20 6.77 -10.90 -1.93
CA LYS A 20 6.18 -10.90 -3.28
C LYS A 20 6.23 -9.52 -3.94
N ALA A 21 5.99 -8.46 -3.17
CA ALA A 21 6.12 -7.09 -3.66
C ALA A 21 7.56 -6.75 -4.07
N LYS A 22 8.57 -7.21 -3.32
CA LYS A 22 9.98 -7.07 -3.71
C LYS A 22 10.30 -7.85 -4.98
N GLU A 23 9.92 -9.13 -5.03
CA GLU A 23 10.12 -9.98 -6.21
C GLU A 23 9.52 -9.35 -7.48
N TYR A 24 8.31 -8.80 -7.36
CA TYR A 24 7.64 -8.12 -8.47
C TYR A 24 8.43 -6.91 -8.97
N LEU A 25 8.97 -6.07 -8.09
CA LEU A 25 9.76 -4.89 -8.48
C LEU A 25 11.18 -5.23 -8.95
N GLU A 26 11.78 -6.29 -8.43
CA GLU A 26 13.08 -6.80 -8.87
C GLU A 26 12.97 -7.44 -10.26
N GLY A 27 11.83 -8.07 -10.56
CA GLY A 27 11.49 -8.59 -11.89
C GLY A 27 11.16 -7.51 -12.94
N GLY A 28 11.34 -6.23 -12.64
CA GLY A 28 11.04 -5.12 -13.56
C GLY A 28 9.56 -4.71 -13.58
N GLY A 29 8.79 -5.13 -12.58
CA GLY A 29 7.40 -4.73 -12.42
C GLY A 29 7.22 -3.22 -12.21
N ASP A 30 6.05 -2.73 -12.61
CA ASP A 30 5.69 -1.31 -12.51
C ASP A 30 5.31 -0.92 -11.08
N ALA A 31 6.07 0.00 -10.49
CA ALA A 31 5.86 0.49 -9.14
C ALA A 31 4.53 1.25 -8.96
N GLN A 32 4.01 1.91 -10.01
CA GLN A 32 2.68 2.55 -9.93
C GLN A 32 1.58 1.50 -9.80
N LYS A 33 1.65 0.42 -10.57
CA LYS A 33 0.68 -0.70 -10.47
C LYS A 33 0.73 -1.38 -9.12
N LEU A 34 1.92 -1.55 -8.54
CA LEU A 34 2.06 -2.09 -7.18
C LEU A 34 1.39 -1.17 -6.15
N LEU A 35 1.60 0.15 -6.26
CA LEU A 35 0.94 1.13 -5.39
C LEU A 35 -0.59 1.09 -5.53
N GLU A 36 -1.12 0.97 -6.75
CA GLU A 36 -2.55 0.81 -7.01
C GLU A 36 -3.10 -0.44 -6.31
N VAL A 37 -2.44 -1.58 -6.46
CA VAL A 37 -2.83 -2.84 -5.81
C VAL A 37 -2.81 -2.73 -4.28
N CYS A 38 -1.79 -2.10 -3.71
CA CYS A 38 -1.73 -1.87 -2.27
C CYS A 38 -2.87 -0.96 -1.77
N ARG A 39 -3.29 0.03 -2.56
CA ARG A 39 -4.45 0.89 -2.26
C ARG A 39 -5.76 0.11 -2.33
N ASP A 40 -5.93 -0.71 -3.36
CA ASP A 40 -7.12 -1.54 -3.53
C ASP A 40 -7.24 -2.55 -2.37
N ALA A 41 -6.12 -3.14 -1.93
CA ALA A 41 -6.10 -4.03 -0.77
C ALA A 41 -6.51 -3.31 0.52
N MET A 42 -6.02 -2.08 0.75
CA MET A 42 -6.46 -1.25 1.87
C MET A 42 -7.95 -0.90 1.80
N GLY A 43 -8.47 -0.64 0.59
CA GLY A 43 -9.90 -0.43 0.36
C GLY A 43 -10.74 -1.65 0.74
N GLU A 44 -10.27 -2.87 0.39
CA GLU A 44 -10.94 -4.11 0.77
C GLU A 44 -10.90 -4.37 2.27
N ILE A 45 -9.75 -4.13 2.94
CA ILE A 45 -9.63 -4.21 4.40
C ILE A 45 -10.63 -3.24 5.07
N GLY A 46 -10.74 -2.01 4.57
CA GLY A 46 -11.73 -1.04 5.03
C GLY A 46 -13.17 -1.51 4.85
N SER A 47 -13.50 -2.08 3.68
CA SER A 47 -14.82 -2.67 3.38
C SER A 47 -15.16 -3.83 4.33
N ARG A 48 -14.19 -4.70 4.66
CA ARG A 48 -14.39 -5.79 5.64
C ARG A 48 -14.58 -5.26 7.06
N PHE A 49 -13.88 -4.19 7.43
CA PHE A 49 -14.07 -3.53 8.71
C PHE A 49 -15.47 -2.90 8.82
N GLU A 50 -15.93 -2.20 7.78
CA GLU A 50 -17.28 -1.63 7.74
C GLU A 50 -18.39 -2.68 7.84
N LYS A 51 -18.15 -3.89 7.29
CA LYS A 51 -19.05 -5.05 7.40
C LYS A 51 -18.96 -5.78 8.74
N GLY A 52 -18.02 -5.40 9.61
CA GLY A 52 -17.78 -6.08 10.89
C GLY A 52 -17.09 -7.44 10.75
N GLU A 53 -16.50 -7.74 9.59
CA GLU A 53 -15.71 -8.95 9.35
C GLU A 53 -14.29 -8.80 9.89
N TYR A 54 -13.73 -7.59 9.79
CA TYR A 54 -12.43 -7.20 10.35
C TYR A 54 -12.61 -6.22 11.52
N PHE A 55 -11.64 -6.20 12.42
CA PHE A 55 -11.58 -5.31 13.57
C PHE A 55 -10.43 -4.31 13.43
N LEU A 56 -10.25 -3.50 14.47
CA LEU A 56 -9.18 -2.49 14.51
C LEU A 56 -7.78 -3.10 14.37
N SER A 57 -7.57 -4.34 14.86
CA SER A 57 -6.30 -5.05 14.71
C SER A 57 -5.90 -5.25 13.25
N GLU A 58 -6.84 -5.67 12.40
CA GLU A 58 -6.59 -5.92 10.98
C GLU A 58 -6.39 -4.61 10.21
N LEU A 59 -7.06 -3.52 10.61
CA LEU A 59 -6.80 -2.19 10.05
C LEU A 59 -5.37 -1.72 10.35
N ILE A 60 -4.93 -1.84 11.61
CA ILE A 60 -3.58 -1.45 12.02
C ILE A 60 -2.54 -2.30 11.30
N LEU A 61 -2.73 -3.62 11.26
CA LEU A 61 -1.81 -4.54 10.62
C LEU A 61 -1.74 -4.31 9.10
N GLY A 62 -2.89 -4.14 8.44
CA GLY A 62 -2.95 -3.77 7.02
C GLY A 62 -2.18 -2.48 6.72
N GLY A 63 -2.28 -1.49 7.61
CA GLY A 63 -1.51 -0.25 7.53
C GLY A 63 0.00 -0.45 7.65
N GLU A 64 0.48 -1.31 8.57
CA GLU A 64 1.91 -1.63 8.68
C GLU A 64 2.42 -2.42 7.48
N ILE A 65 1.66 -3.38 6.96
CA ILE A 65 2.00 -4.11 5.72
C ILE A 65 2.12 -3.11 4.55
N PHE A 66 1.12 -2.24 4.39
CA PHE A 66 1.13 -1.20 3.36
C PHE A 66 2.38 -0.33 3.47
N LYS A 67 2.68 0.16 4.69
CA LYS A 67 3.84 1.00 4.97
C LYS A 67 5.15 0.28 4.64
N GLY A 68 5.31 -0.97 5.05
CA GLY A 68 6.49 -1.79 4.74
C GLY A 68 6.72 -1.96 3.23
N ILE A 69 5.65 -2.16 2.45
CA ILE A 69 5.76 -2.22 0.98
C ILE A 69 6.10 -0.85 0.38
N MET A 70 5.55 0.23 0.94
CA MET A 70 5.77 1.59 0.43
C MET A 70 7.21 2.10 0.63
N GLU A 71 7.93 1.64 1.64
CA GLU A 71 9.31 2.05 1.92
C GLU A 71 10.24 1.87 0.70
N PHE A 72 10.09 0.77 -0.04
CA PHE A 72 10.89 0.48 -1.23
C PHE A 72 10.18 0.76 -2.55
N THR A 73 8.85 0.91 -2.54
CA THR A 73 8.06 1.21 -3.75
C THR A 73 8.10 2.70 -4.12
N LEU A 74 7.92 3.59 -3.15
CA LEU A 74 7.86 5.04 -3.39
C LEU A 74 9.11 5.65 -4.05
N PRO A 75 10.36 5.25 -3.68
CA PRO A 75 11.56 5.79 -4.33
C PRO A 75 11.62 5.49 -5.84
N LYS A 76 11.07 4.36 -6.29
CA LYS A 76 11.05 3.98 -7.72
C LYS A 76 10.05 4.82 -8.53
N ILE A 77 8.97 5.29 -7.91
CA ILE A 77 8.00 6.20 -8.55
C ILE A 77 8.59 7.61 -8.70
N LYS A 78 9.33 8.08 -7.70
CA LYS A 78 9.94 9.43 -7.69
C LYS A 78 11.06 9.64 -8.71
N GLN A 79 11.56 8.59 -9.35
CA GLN A 79 12.62 8.68 -10.37
C GLN A 79 12.13 9.16 -11.74
N GLN A 80 10.81 9.32 -11.94
CA GLN A 80 10.30 9.93 -13.15
C GLN A 80 10.52 11.44 -13.12
N ASP A 81 11.06 12.00 -14.20
CA ASP A 81 11.27 13.44 -14.38
C ASP A 81 9.90 14.12 -14.53
N VAL A 82 9.32 14.57 -13.42
CA VAL A 82 7.99 15.20 -13.41
C VAL A 82 8.16 16.70 -13.60
N GLN A 83 7.51 17.26 -14.63
CA GLN A 83 7.42 18.71 -14.78
C GLN A 83 6.73 19.33 -13.56
N LYS A 84 7.40 20.32 -12.96
CA LYS A 84 6.88 21.04 -11.79
C LYS A 84 5.75 21.97 -12.20
N VAL A 85 4.50 21.59 -11.94
CA VAL A 85 3.30 22.39 -12.23
C VAL A 85 3.08 23.52 -11.19
N GLY A 86 3.45 23.30 -9.92
CA GLY A 86 3.21 24.27 -8.84
C GLY A 86 3.68 23.81 -7.47
N LYS A 87 3.25 24.49 -6.39
CA LYS A 87 3.50 24.11 -4.99
C LYS A 87 2.15 23.84 -4.31
N ILE A 88 2.05 22.68 -3.66
CA ILE A 88 0.90 22.27 -2.85
C ILE A 88 1.37 22.10 -1.40
N VAL A 89 0.55 22.50 -0.45
CA VAL A 89 0.72 22.18 0.97
C VAL A 89 -0.27 21.08 1.31
N LEU A 90 0.24 19.94 1.75
CA LEU A 90 -0.54 18.83 2.26
C LEU A 90 -0.35 18.77 3.77
N GLY A 91 -1.43 18.53 4.51
CA GLY A 91 -1.39 18.36 5.94
C GLY A 91 -2.62 17.57 6.41
N THR A 92 -2.40 16.71 7.39
CA THR A 92 -3.45 15.99 8.10
C THR A 92 -4.09 16.91 9.14
N VAL A 93 -5.41 16.77 9.37
CA VAL A 93 -6.15 17.63 10.32
C VAL A 93 -5.63 17.38 11.74
N LYS A 94 -5.68 18.40 12.61
CA LYS A 94 -5.34 18.25 14.03
C LYS A 94 -6.16 17.10 14.63
N GLU A 95 -5.48 16.17 15.31
CA GLU A 95 -6.04 14.95 15.92
C GLU A 95 -6.39 13.80 14.96
N ASP A 96 -6.10 13.93 13.66
CA ASP A 96 -6.18 12.81 12.72
C ASP A 96 -4.82 12.08 12.64
N VAL A 97 -4.88 10.74 12.72
CA VAL A 97 -3.73 9.83 12.87
C VAL A 97 -3.47 9.00 11.61
N HIS A 98 -4.27 9.19 10.56
CA HIS A 98 -4.08 8.55 9.25
C HIS A 98 -2.98 9.22 8.42
#